data_AF-A0A950MT25-F1
#
_entry.id   AF-A0A950MT25-F1
#
_cell.length_a   1.000
_cell.length_b   1.000
_cell.length_c   1.000
_cell.angle_alpha   90.00
_cell.angle_beta   90.00
_cell.angle_gamma   90.00
#
_symmetry.space_group_name_H-M   'P 1'
#
loop_
_entity.id
_entity.type
_entity.pdbx_description
1 polymer ?
#
loop_
_entity_poly.entity_id
_entity_poly.type
_entity_poly.pdbx_seq_one_letter_code
_entity_poly.pdbx_strand_id
1 'polypeptide(L)'
;MALTATIYKAGLSISDMDRSYYASHNLTLAQHPSETVERLMVRLVAFILNASETLSFTRGLSADDEAELWQKNYSDEIELWIELGEPDEKRLKKACSRADKVVLYSYGGRSSEVWWPQIENKLLKLDKLSVYRIST
;
A
#
# COMPACT_ATOMS: atom_id res chain seq x y z
N MET A 1 2.89 -28.25 1.84
CA MET A 1 1.56 -27.80 2.31
C MET A 1 1.59 -26.29 2.35
N ALA A 2 0.67 -25.61 1.65
CA ALA A 2 0.56 -24.15 1.74
C ALA A 2 0.02 -23.81 3.14
N LEU A 3 0.74 -22.95 3.86
CA LEU A 3 0.30 -22.46 5.16
C LEU A 3 -1.02 -21.68 4.96
N THR A 4 -2.03 -21.96 5.78
CA THR A 4 -3.36 -21.34 5.66
C THR A 4 -3.30 -19.88 6.09
N ALA A 5 -3.81 -18.98 5.25
CA ALA A 5 -3.94 -17.56 5.60
C ALA A 5 -4.97 -17.36 6.72
N THR A 6 -4.71 -16.40 7.61
CA THR A 6 -5.65 -15.99 8.66
C THR A 6 -6.56 -14.90 8.11
N ILE A 7 -7.88 -15.04 8.30
CA ILE A 7 -8.85 -14.04 7.82
C ILE A 7 -9.23 -13.08 8.94
N TYR A 8 -9.06 -11.78 8.68
CA TYR A 8 -9.50 -10.68 9.55
C TYR A 8 -10.69 -9.96 8.91
N LYS A 9 -11.63 -9.52 9.73
CA LYS A 9 -12.73 -8.64 9.30
C LYS A 9 -12.59 -7.30 10.01
N ALA A 10 -12.67 -6.22 9.27
CA ALA A 10 -12.58 -4.86 9.79
C ALA A 10 -13.78 -4.03 9.31
N GLY A 11 -14.58 -3.53 10.26
CA GLY A 11 -15.60 -2.52 10.00
C GLY A 11 -15.00 -1.13 10.24
N LEU A 12 -14.94 -0.31 9.19
CA LEU A 12 -14.41 1.05 9.24
C LEU A 12 -15.54 2.05 9.03
N SER A 13 -15.51 3.14 9.79
CA SER A 13 -16.28 4.35 9.50
C SER A 13 -15.28 5.49 9.35
N ILE A 14 -15.15 6.01 8.14
CA ILE A 14 -14.15 7.01 7.78
C ILE A 14 -14.85 8.37 7.67
N SER A 15 -14.28 9.38 8.31
CA SER A 15 -14.69 10.78 8.24
C SER A 15 -13.45 11.63 7.95
N ASP A 16 -13.12 11.75 6.67
CA ASP A 16 -11.98 12.51 6.17
C ASP A 16 -12.47 13.90 5.74
N MET A 17 -12.15 14.91 6.55
CA MET A 17 -12.58 16.29 6.33
C MET A 17 -11.81 16.97 5.19
N ASP A 18 -10.54 16.57 4.98
CA ASP A 18 -9.68 17.17 3.96
C ASP A 18 -10.18 16.83 2.56
N ARG A 19 -10.63 15.59 2.38
CA ARG A 19 -11.21 15.09 1.11
C ARG A 19 -12.74 15.18 1.06
N SER A 20 -13.38 15.63 2.14
CA SER A 20 -14.84 15.54 2.33
C SER A 20 -15.40 14.13 2.07
N TYR A 21 -14.66 13.11 2.51
CA TYR A 21 -14.97 11.71 2.30
C TYR A 21 -15.54 11.06 3.55
N TYR A 22 -16.81 10.66 3.48
CA TYR A 22 -17.55 10.05 4.58
C TYR A 22 -18.15 8.72 4.11
N ALA A 23 -17.58 7.61 4.56
CA ALA A 23 -17.99 6.29 4.11
C ALA A 23 -17.76 5.22 5.17
N SER A 24 -18.57 4.16 5.12
CA SER A 24 -18.36 2.95 5.91
C SER A 24 -17.90 1.80 5.02
N HIS A 25 -16.86 1.09 5.45
CA HIS A 25 -16.25 -0.03 4.71
C HIS A 25 -16.23 -1.28 5.56
N ASN A 26 -16.72 -2.39 5.01
CA ASN A 26 -16.61 -3.71 5.65
C ASN A 26 -15.58 -4.54 4.88
N LEU A 27 -14.35 -4.56 5.41
CA LEU A 27 -13.21 -5.19 4.75
C LEU A 27 -12.99 -6.62 5.27
N THR A 28 -12.60 -7.51 4.35
CA THR A 28 -12.11 -8.86 4.66
C THR A 28 -10.66 -8.95 4.19
N LEU A 29 -9.74 -9.12 5.14
CA LEU A 29 -8.30 -9.13 4.90
C LEU A 29 -7.77 -10.54 5.09
N ALA A 30 -7.10 -11.08 4.07
CA ALA A 30 -6.28 -12.28 4.23
C ALA A 30 -4.89 -11.86 4.69
N GLN A 31 -4.44 -12.42 5.82
CA GLN A 31 -3.07 -12.33 6.30
C GLN A 31 -2.29 -13.54 5.81
N HIS A 32 -1.27 -13.32 4.98
CA HIS A 32 -0.36 -14.39 4.58
C HIS A 32 0.46 -14.84 5.81
N PRO A 33 0.83 -16.13 5.93
CA PRO A 33 1.62 -16.64 7.07
C PRO A 33 2.98 -15.94 7.28
N SER A 34 3.55 -15.37 6.21
CA SER A 34 4.78 -14.54 6.27
C SER A 34 4.52 -13.05 6.55
N GLU A 35 3.26 -12.63 6.59
CA GLU A 35 2.87 -11.26 6.88
C GLU A 35 2.68 -11.06 8.38
N THR A 36 3.33 -10.04 8.95
CA THR A 36 3.15 -9.68 10.37
C THR A 36 1.83 -8.95 10.58
N VAL A 37 1.32 -8.98 11.82
CA VAL A 37 0.11 -8.21 12.17
C VAL A 37 0.35 -6.70 12.01
N GLU A 38 1.56 -6.22 12.30
CA GLU A 38 1.95 -4.83 12.05
C GLU A 38 1.77 -4.46 10.58
N ARG A 39 2.29 -5.27 9.65
CA ARG A 39 2.14 -5.05 8.21
C ARG A 39 0.68 -5.07 7.76
N LEU A 40 -0.12 -6.01 8.29
CA LEU A 40 -1.56 -6.06 8.04
C LEU A 40 -2.23 -4.73 8.45
N MET A 41 -1.88 -4.20 9.62
CA MET A 41 -2.40 -2.91 10.11
C MET A 41 -1.91 -1.74 9.27
N VAL A 42 -0.67 -1.77 8.79
CA VAL A 42 -0.15 -0.76 7.86
C VAL A 42 -0.93 -0.78 6.53
N ARG A 43 -1.28 -1.96 5.99
CA ARG A 43 -2.18 -2.04 4.80
C ARG A 43 -3.53 -1.40 5.10
N LEU A 44 -4.09 -1.65 6.28
CA LEU A 44 -5.36 -1.06 6.68
C LEU A 44 -5.29 0.47 6.80
N VAL A 45 -4.21 1.00 7.39
CA VAL A 45 -3.96 2.45 7.46
C VAL A 45 -3.79 3.03 6.05
N ALA A 46 -3.04 2.36 5.18
CA ALA A 46 -2.88 2.79 3.79
C ALA A 46 -4.22 2.81 3.03
N PHE A 47 -5.12 1.86 3.30
CA PHE A 47 -6.50 1.91 2.80
C PHE A 47 -7.23 3.15 3.30
N ILE A 48 -7.20 3.40 4.62
CA ILE A 48 -7.92 4.53 5.24
C ILE A 48 -7.44 5.87 4.66
N LEU A 49 -6.12 6.05 4.53
CA LEU A 49 -5.52 7.29 4.00
C LEU A 49 -5.84 7.53 2.52
N ASN A 50 -6.17 6.48 1.76
CA ASN A 50 -6.47 6.56 0.33
C ASN A 50 -7.91 6.11 0.02
N ALA A 51 -8.79 6.11 1.02
CA ALA A 51 -10.08 5.43 0.91
C ALA A 51 -10.88 5.90 -0.31
N SER A 52 -11.41 4.92 -1.03
CA SER A 52 -12.18 5.08 -2.26
C SER A 52 -13.04 3.83 -2.45
N GLU A 53 -14.11 3.93 -3.21
CA GLU A 53 -15.01 2.80 -3.51
C GLU A 53 -14.34 1.73 -4.39
N THR A 54 -13.38 2.15 -5.23
CA THR A 54 -12.68 1.28 -6.19
C THR A 54 -11.29 0.84 -5.70
N LEU A 55 -10.87 1.27 -4.50
CA LEU A 55 -9.61 0.82 -3.89
C LEU A 55 -9.77 -0.62 -3.40
N SER A 56 -8.85 -1.50 -3.77
CA SER A 56 -8.90 -2.92 -3.41
C SER A 56 -7.54 -3.45 -2.94
N PHE A 57 -7.60 -4.40 -2.00
CA PHE A 57 -6.44 -5.19 -1.59
C PHE A 57 -6.13 -6.24 -2.65
N THR A 58 -4.85 -6.52 -2.85
CA THR A 58 -4.42 -7.58 -3.78
C THR A 58 -3.70 -8.70 -3.01
N ARG A 59 -3.05 -9.63 -3.72
CA ARG A 59 -2.16 -10.63 -3.11
C ARG A 59 -0.83 -10.05 -2.65
N GLY A 60 -0.45 -8.85 -3.09
CA GLY A 60 0.67 -8.06 -2.58
C GLY A 60 1.96 -8.88 -2.45
N LEU A 61 2.44 -9.05 -1.21
CA LEU A 61 3.59 -9.87 -0.82
C LEU A 61 3.65 -11.27 -1.48
N SER A 62 2.51 -11.85 -1.86
CA SER A 62 2.44 -13.15 -2.51
C SER A 62 2.52 -13.12 -4.04
N ALA A 63 2.61 -11.94 -4.68
CA ALA A 63 2.66 -11.75 -6.13
C ALA A 63 3.55 -10.56 -6.54
N ASP A 64 4.68 -10.84 -7.21
CA ASP A 64 5.67 -9.83 -7.63
C ASP A 64 5.16 -8.76 -8.62
N ASP A 65 3.98 -8.99 -9.20
CA ASP A 65 3.32 -8.14 -10.18
C ASP A 65 2.06 -7.44 -9.67
N GLU A 66 1.68 -7.62 -8.42
CA GLU A 66 0.54 -6.90 -7.82
C GLU A 66 1.05 -5.89 -6.78
N ALA A 67 0.33 -4.77 -6.62
CA ALA A 67 0.57 -3.77 -5.57
C ALA A 67 0.12 -4.31 -4.20
N GLU A 68 0.36 -3.63 -3.08
CA GLU A 68 -0.35 -4.03 -1.84
C GLU A 68 -1.84 -3.68 -1.92
N LEU A 69 -2.12 -2.49 -2.41
CA LEU A 69 -3.45 -2.04 -2.77
C LEU A 69 -3.38 -1.31 -4.10
N TRP A 70 -4.47 -1.33 -4.85
CA TRP A 70 -4.59 -0.53 -6.06
C TRP A 70 -5.99 0.01 -6.26
N GLN A 71 -6.07 1.14 -6.94
CA GLN A 71 -7.30 1.66 -7.50
C GLN A 71 -7.21 1.52 -9.01
N LYS A 72 -8.24 0.94 -9.62
CA LYS A 72 -8.36 0.84 -11.07
C LYS A 72 -9.61 1.56 -11.57
N ASN A 73 -9.52 2.09 -12.77
CA ASN A 73 -10.67 2.63 -13.48
C ASN A 73 -11.49 1.51 -14.15
N TYR A 74 -12.58 1.87 -14.81
CA TYR A 74 -13.46 0.92 -15.52
C TYR A 74 -12.81 0.24 -16.74
N SER A 75 -11.67 0.75 -17.21
CA SER A 75 -10.86 0.18 -18.29
C SER A 75 -9.75 -0.75 -17.78
N ASP A 76 -9.71 -1.05 -16.47
CA ASP A 76 -8.68 -1.83 -15.77
C ASP A 76 -7.28 -1.14 -15.74
N GLU A 77 -7.21 0.15 -16.04
CA GLU A 77 -5.97 0.94 -15.89
C GLU A 77 -5.77 1.31 -14.42
N ILE A 78 -4.51 1.29 -13.96
CA ILE A 78 -4.18 1.51 -12.55
C ILE A 78 -4.01 3.01 -12.30
N GLU A 79 -4.99 3.63 -11.65
CA GLU A 79 -4.92 5.04 -11.28
C GLU A 79 -4.00 5.25 -10.07
N LEU A 80 -4.09 4.35 -9.08
CA LEU A 80 -3.30 4.40 -7.85
C LEU A 80 -2.67 3.05 -7.55
N TRP A 81 -1.37 3.04 -7.34
CA TRP A 81 -0.59 1.90 -6.85
C TRP A 81 -0.07 2.20 -5.45
N ILE A 82 -0.40 1.36 -4.47
CA ILE A 82 0.09 1.50 -3.10
C ILE A 82 1.08 0.38 -2.79
N GLU A 83 2.26 0.77 -2.35
CA GLU A 83 3.35 -0.12 -1.93
C GLU A 83 3.66 0.09 -0.45
N LEU A 84 4.17 -0.95 0.23
CA LEU A 84 4.53 -0.89 1.64
C LEU A 84 5.98 -1.33 1.88
N GLY A 85 6.59 -0.77 2.93
CA GLY A 85 7.88 -1.19 3.46
C GLY A 85 9.05 -0.50 2.79
N GLU A 86 10.07 -1.30 2.46
CA GLU A 86 11.38 -0.83 1.98
C GLU A 86 11.71 -1.45 0.61
N PRO A 87 10.88 -1.24 -0.43
CA PRO A 87 11.10 -1.83 -1.75
C PRO A 87 12.38 -1.28 -2.40
N ASP A 88 12.92 -2.06 -3.34
CA ASP A 88 14.04 -1.61 -4.16
C ASP A 88 13.61 -0.61 -5.25
N GLU A 89 14.59 0.02 -5.88
CA GLU A 89 14.36 1.00 -6.94
C GLU A 89 13.66 0.39 -8.15
N LYS A 90 13.95 -0.88 -8.45
CA LYS A 90 13.43 -1.59 -9.62
C LYS A 90 11.92 -1.81 -9.48
N ARG A 91 11.46 -2.18 -8.28
CA ARG A 91 10.05 -2.37 -7.93
C ARG A 91 9.28 -1.06 -8.07
N LEU A 92 9.81 0.03 -7.54
CA LEU A 92 9.15 1.35 -7.61
C LEU A 92 9.10 1.90 -9.04
N LYS A 93 10.15 1.69 -9.85
CA LYS A 93 10.14 2.01 -11.28
C LYS A 93 9.06 1.23 -12.04
N LYS A 94 8.94 -0.07 -11.77
CA LYS A 94 7.89 -0.93 -12.36
C LYS A 94 6.50 -0.42 -11.98
N ALA A 95 6.29 -0.03 -10.72
CA ALA A 95 5.03 0.56 -10.28
C ALA A 95 4.73 1.87 -11.03
N CYS A 96 5.70 2.79 -11.12
CA CYS A 96 5.53 4.08 -11.81
C CYS A 96 5.26 3.93 -13.32
N SER A 97 5.77 2.87 -13.95
CA SER A 97 5.46 2.58 -15.36
C SER A 97 4.05 2.03 -15.60
N ARG A 98 3.38 1.53 -14.56
CA ARG A 98 2.09 0.83 -14.66
C ARG A 98 0.92 1.61 -14.10
N ALA A 99 1.18 2.65 -13.30
CA ALA A 99 0.16 3.43 -12.65
C ALA A 99 0.34 4.93 -12.88
N ASP A 100 -0.74 5.69 -12.71
CA ASP A 100 -0.71 7.15 -12.80
C ASP A 100 -0.16 7.80 -11.53
N LYS A 101 -0.43 7.19 -10.38
CA LYS A 101 0.11 7.59 -9.08
C LYS A 101 0.64 6.38 -8.33
N VAL A 102 1.80 6.52 -7.71
CA VAL A 102 2.39 5.53 -6.80
C VAL A 102 2.58 6.13 -5.43
N VAL A 103 2.10 5.45 -4.40
CA VAL A 103 2.29 5.84 -3.00
C VAL A 103 3.02 4.72 -2.27
N LEU A 104 4.15 5.05 -1.68
CA LEU A 104 4.90 4.15 -0.80
C LEU A 104 4.71 4.56 0.66
N TYR A 105 4.25 3.63 1.49
CA TYR A 105 4.28 3.78 2.94
C TYR A 105 5.42 2.95 3.54
N SER A 106 6.51 3.60 3.91
CA SER A 106 7.59 2.97 4.66
C SER A 106 7.24 2.89 6.15
N TYR A 107 7.68 1.82 6.81
CA TYR A 107 7.44 1.55 8.23
C TYR A 107 8.61 0.73 8.80
N GLY A 108 8.63 0.46 10.11
CA GLY A 108 9.70 -0.33 10.75
C GLY A 108 10.79 0.50 11.43
N GLY A 109 10.45 1.73 11.86
CA GLY A 109 11.29 2.56 12.72
C GLY A 109 12.69 2.80 12.15
N ARG A 110 13.71 2.24 12.82
CA ARG A 110 15.13 2.40 12.49
C ARG A 110 15.51 1.81 11.12
N SER A 111 14.86 0.73 10.68
CA SER A 111 15.16 0.15 9.37
C SER A 111 14.87 1.16 8.24
N SER A 112 13.70 1.81 8.31
CA SER A 112 13.28 2.80 7.32
C SER A 112 14.19 4.04 7.31
N GLU A 113 14.75 4.44 8.46
CA GLU A 113 15.73 5.52 8.57
C GLU A 113 17.08 5.19 7.93
N VAL A 114 17.47 3.91 7.96
CA VAL A 114 18.71 3.45 7.31
C VAL A 114 18.49 3.26 5.81
N TRP A 115 17.32 2.78 5.40
CA TRP A 115 16.95 2.56 4.01
C TRP A 115 16.80 3.87 3.22
N TRP A 116 16.14 4.88 3.80
CA TRP A 116 15.79 6.10 3.06
C TRP A 116 16.99 6.86 2.46
N PRO A 117 18.08 7.16 3.20
CA PRO A 117 19.24 7.86 2.66
C PRO A 117 19.95 7.11 1.52
N GLN A 118 19.80 5.78 1.45
CA GLN A 118 20.44 4.96 0.42
C GLN A 118 19.72 5.05 -0.93
N ILE A 119 18.43 5.42 -0.93
CA ILE A 119 17.57 5.34 -2.11
C ILE A 119 16.93 6.68 -2.49
N GLU A 120 16.84 7.66 -1.59
CA GLU A 120 16.11 8.93 -1.79
C GLU A 120 16.46 9.62 -3.12
N ASN A 121 17.75 9.76 -3.44
CA ASN A 121 18.23 10.43 -4.65
C ASN A 121 17.79 9.76 -5.95
N LYS A 122 17.49 8.46 -5.88
CA LYS A 122 16.95 7.68 -7.00
C LYS A 122 15.43 7.83 -7.07
N LEU A 123 14.75 7.84 -5.93
CA LEU A 123 13.29 7.94 -5.86
C LEU A 123 12.77 9.34 -6.18
N LEU A 124 13.52 10.40 -5.85
CA LEU A 124 13.19 11.79 -6.19
C LEU A 124 13.06 12.03 -7.71
N LYS A 125 13.58 11.13 -8.55
CA LYS A 125 13.46 11.20 -10.01
C LYS A 125 12.15 10.60 -10.54
N LEU A 126 11.37 9.94 -9.68
CA LEU A 126 10.10 9.32 -10.03
C LEU A 126 8.99 10.33 -9.73
N ASP A 127 8.54 11.02 -10.78
CA ASP A 127 7.51 12.08 -10.74
C ASP A 127 6.15 11.59 -10.23
N LYS A 128 5.82 10.32 -10.50
CA LYS A 128 4.57 9.70 -10.05
C LYS A 128 4.61 9.17 -8.61
N LEU A 129 5.76 9.20 -7.94
CA LEU A 129 5.96 8.58 -6.63
C LEU A 129 5.81 9.60 -5.49
N SER A 130 4.96 9.26 -4.51
CA SER A 130 4.92 9.91 -3.20
C SER A 130 5.35 8.92 -2.12
N VAL A 131 6.22 9.34 -1.20
CA VAL A 131 6.70 8.48 -0.11
C VAL A 131 6.30 9.08 1.23
N TYR A 132 5.68 8.25 2.07
CA TYR A 132 5.29 8.59 3.43
C TYR A 132 5.91 7.59 4.40
N ARG A 133 6.31 8.07 5.57
CA ARG A 133 6.77 7.23 6.66
C ARG A 133 5.70 7.13 7.73
N ILE A 134 5.34 5.91 8.10
CA ILE A 134 4.48 5.62 9.25
C ILE A 134 5.37 5.33 10.44
N SER A 135 5.18 6.10 11.52
CA SER A 135 5.81 5.79 12.80
C SER A 135 5.08 4.61 13.43
N THR A 136 5.76 3.48 13.56
CA THR A 136 5.28 2.29 14.28
C THR A 136 6.06 2.05 15.56
#